data_AF-A0A847GD16-F1
#
_entry.id   AF-A0A847GD16-F1
#
_cell.length_a   1.000
_cell.length_b   1.000
_cell.length_c   1.000
_cell.angle_alpha   90.00
_cell.angle_beta   90.00
_cell.angle_gamma   90.00
#
_symmetry.space_group_name_H-M   'P 1'
#
loop_
_entity.id
_entity.type
_entity.pdbx_description
1 polymer ?
#
loop_
_entity_poly.entity_id
_entity_poly.type
_entity_poly.pdbx_seq_one_letter_code
_entity_poly.pdbx_strand_id
1 'polypeptide(L)'
;MHRFTGILSVIALAGMPCGLAVSQAPNWHEDAFFGLHYDLHPGAGDTELGRETTYEHIRAMLEKVKPDFVQYDCKGHPGYAGYPTKVGSPSPGIVNDALKVWREVTRDMGIPLSIHYSGVWDTRAIELHPEWAKIGPRGNADPNYTSRLSKYDEELLIPQL
;
A
#
# COMPACT_ATOMS: atom_id res chain seq x y z
N MET A 1 8.40 -62.53 58.39
CA MET A 1 7.29 -61.74 57.81
C MET A 1 7.56 -60.25 58.05
N HIS A 2 8.35 -59.57 57.21
CA HIS A 2 8.47 -58.10 57.25
C HIS A 2 8.57 -57.57 55.81
N ARG A 3 7.89 -56.45 55.60
CA ARG A 3 7.30 -56.00 54.34
C ARG A 3 8.30 -55.17 53.52
N PHE A 4 8.30 -55.40 52.22
CA PHE A 4 8.86 -54.49 51.21
C PHE A 4 7.97 -53.25 51.12
N THR A 5 8.55 -52.06 51.26
CA THR A 5 7.93 -50.78 50.87
C THR A 5 8.79 -50.17 49.78
N GLY A 6 8.33 -50.29 48.53
CA GLY A 6 8.89 -49.61 47.39
C GLY A 6 8.50 -48.13 47.40
N ILE A 7 9.48 -47.26 47.18
CA ILE A 7 9.27 -45.82 46.98
C ILE A 7 9.01 -45.62 45.48
N LEU A 8 7.79 -45.21 45.16
CA LEU A 8 7.39 -44.81 43.80
C LEU A 8 7.79 -43.33 43.63
N SER A 9 8.88 -43.05 42.91
CA SER A 9 9.21 -41.69 42.50
C SER A 9 8.36 -41.29 41.31
N VAL A 10 7.37 -40.42 41.54
CA VAL A 10 6.62 -39.75 40.47
C VAL A 10 7.45 -38.57 39.98
N ILE A 11 8.07 -38.71 38.81
CA ILE A 11 8.67 -37.58 38.09
C ILE A 11 7.53 -36.82 37.42
N ALA A 12 7.18 -35.64 37.94
CA ALA A 12 6.30 -34.70 37.28
C ALA A 12 7.07 -34.00 36.15
N LEU A 13 6.81 -34.41 34.91
CA LEU A 13 7.20 -33.66 33.72
C LEU A 13 6.34 -32.39 33.64
N ALA A 14 6.87 -31.27 34.11
CA ALA A 14 6.30 -29.96 33.84
C ALA A 14 6.44 -29.65 32.34
N GLY A 15 5.34 -29.74 31.60
CA GLY A 15 5.28 -29.29 30.21
C GLY A 15 5.42 -27.76 30.16
N MET A 16 6.58 -27.28 29.71
CA MET A 16 6.72 -25.90 29.24
C MET A 16 5.99 -25.76 27.90
N PRO A 17 4.98 -24.88 27.78
CA PRO A 17 4.53 -24.46 26.47
C PRO A 17 5.65 -23.59 25.87
N CYS A 18 6.43 -24.18 24.96
CA CYS A 18 7.35 -23.43 24.12
C CYS A 18 6.53 -22.65 23.08
N GLY A 19 5.89 -21.56 23.52
CA GLY A 19 5.38 -20.54 22.63
C GLY A 19 6.58 -19.69 22.19
N LEU A 20 7.13 -19.99 21.02
CA LEU A 20 8.06 -19.08 20.36
C LEU A 20 7.31 -17.77 20.11
N ALA A 21 7.63 -16.73 20.87
CA ALA A 21 7.23 -15.39 20.55
C ALA A 21 7.84 -15.04 19.19
N VAL A 22 7.02 -14.99 18.15
CA VAL A 22 7.42 -14.44 16.86
C VAL A 22 7.66 -12.96 17.11
N SER A 23 8.94 -12.56 17.17
CA SER A 23 9.31 -11.15 17.13
C SER A 23 8.66 -10.56 15.88
N GLN A 24 7.78 -9.59 16.07
CA GLN A 24 7.24 -8.82 14.96
C GLN A 24 8.43 -8.21 14.21
N ALA A 25 8.44 -8.31 12.88
CA ALA A 25 9.52 -7.71 12.09
C ALA A 25 9.56 -6.20 12.40
N PRO A 26 10.75 -5.59 12.52
CA PRO A 26 10.87 -4.16 12.75
C PRO A 26 10.05 -3.39 11.72
N ASN A 27 9.26 -2.45 12.21
CA ASN A 27 8.37 -1.69 11.38
C ASN A 27 9.09 -0.42 10.90
N TRP A 28 9.41 -0.35 9.61
CA TRP A 28 10.35 0.64 9.06
C TRP A 28 9.99 2.11 9.39
N HIS A 29 8.72 2.42 9.62
CA HIS A 29 8.28 3.79 9.89
C HIS A 29 8.48 4.23 11.35
N GLU A 30 8.82 3.33 12.27
CA GLU A 30 9.07 3.69 13.67
C GLU A 30 10.37 4.49 13.83
N ASP A 31 11.37 4.20 13.00
CA ASP A 31 12.71 4.82 13.05
C ASP A 31 12.99 5.76 11.87
N ALA A 32 12.04 5.91 10.93
CA ALA A 32 12.21 6.77 9.76
C ALA A 32 12.18 8.26 10.15
N PHE A 33 13.18 9.03 9.71
CA PHE A 33 13.26 10.47 9.95
C PHE A 33 13.09 11.28 8.66
N PHE A 34 13.67 10.80 7.56
CA PHE A 34 13.74 11.51 6.29
C PHE A 34 13.21 10.67 5.12
N GLY A 35 12.17 11.17 4.45
CA GLY A 35 11.58 10.52 3.28
C GLY A 35 11.51 11.42 2.07
N LEU A 36 11.44 10.80 0.89
CA LEU A 36 11.12 11.48 -0.37
C LEU A 36 9.69 11.18 -0.78
N HIS A 37 8.92 12.21 -1.11
CA HIS A 37 7.55 12.08 -1.61
C HIS A 37 7.46 12.50 -3.08
N TYR A 38 6.87 11.65 -3.91
CA TYR A 38 6.63 11.89 -5.33
C TYR A 38 5.14 12.07 -5.58
N ASP A 39 4.76 13.34 -5.70
CA ASP A 39 3.40 13.84 -5.84
C ASP A 39 2.90 13.72 -7.30
N LEU A 40 2.56 12.50 -7.72
CA LEU A 40 1.98 12.21 -9.03
C LEU A 40 0.46 12.12 -8.96
N HIS A 41 -0.22 13.02 -9.68
CA HIS A 41 -1.68 13.06 -9.80
C HIS A 41 -2.12 12.87 -11.27
N PRO A 42 -2.21 11.62 -11.76
CA PRO A 42 -2.56 11.36 -13.14
C PRO A 42 -3.98 11.83 -13.47
N GLY A 43 -4.18 12.19 -14.73
CA GLY A 43 -5.47 12.58 -15.29
C GLY A 43 -5.65 12.11 -16.73
N ALA A 44 -6.87 12.31 -17.25
CA ALA A 44 -7.24 11.90 -18.60
C ALA A 44 -6.42 12.56 -19.73
N GLY A 45 -5.80 13.71 -19.43
CA GLY A 45 -5.03 14.50 -20.39
C GLY A 45 -3.53 14.21 -20.43
N ASP A 46 -3.03 13.31 -19.58
CA ASP A 46 -1.62 12.94 -19.63
C ASP A 46 -1.29 12.18 -20.91
N THR A 47 -0.07 12.35 -21.41
CA THR A 47 0.37 11.76 -22.67
C THR A 47 1.63 10.91 -22.56
N GLU A 48 2.45 11.11 -21.53
CA GLU A 48 3.83 10.61 -21.50
C GLU A 48 4.28 10.09 -20.12
N LEU A 49 3.34 9.62 -19.29
CA LEU A 49 3.63 9.14 -17.94
C LEU A 49 4.66 8.01 -17.95
N GLY A 50 5.70 8.19 -17.13
CA GLY A 50 6.77 7.22 -16.95
C GLY A 50 7.77 7.13 -18.11
N ARG A 51 7.62 7.85 -19.22
CA ARG A 51 8.47 7.71 -20.42
C ARG A 51 9.97 7.75 -20.11
N GLU A 52 10.38 8.71 -19.28
CA GLU A 52 11.80 8.93 -18.93
C GLU A 52 12.20 8.28 -17.59
N THR A 53 11.33 7.44 -17.01
CA THR A 53 11.61 6.78 -15.74
C THR A 53 12.46 5.55 -15.97
N THR A 54 13.74 5.62 -15.58
CA THR A 54 14.70 4.53 -15.71
C THR A 54 15.25 4.11 -14.36
N TYR A 55 15.71 2.86 -14.28
CA TYR A 55 16.33 2.30 -13.08
C TYR A 55 17.57 3.12 -12.68
N GLU A 56 18.41 3.46 -13.66
CA GLU A 56 19.69 4.15 -13.46
C GLU A 56 19.51 5.56 -12.90
N HIS A 57 18.51 6.30 -13.40
CA HIS A 57 18.23 7.66 -12.91
C HIS A 57 17.73 7.65 -11.46
N ILE A 58 16.78 6.76 -11.13
CA ILE A 58 16.25 6.65 -9.76
C ILE A 58 17.36 6.20 -8.82
N ARG A 59 18.11 5.15 -9.18
CA ARG A 59 19.19 4.63 -8.35
C ARG A 59 20.24 5.70 -8.06
N ALA A 60 20.72 6.40 -9.09
CA ALA A 60 21.74 7.44 -8.94
C ALA A 60 21.28 8.59 -8.03
N MET A 61 19.98 8.89 -8.02
CA MET A 61 19.39 9.88 -7.12
C MET A 61 19.27 9.34 -5.68
N LEU A 62 18.78 8.13 -5.49
CA LEU A 62 18.65 7.52 -4.16
C LEU A 62 20.02 7.26 -3.50
N GLU A 63 21.06 6.94 -4.27
CA GLU A 63 22.44 6.79 -3.75
C GLU A 63 23.01 8.11 -3.20
N LYS A 64 22.57 9.26 -3.75
CA LYS A 64 22.97 10.60 -3.30
C LYS A 64 22.15 11.06 -2.11
N VAL A 65 20.82 10.90 -2.17
CA VAL A 65 19.89 11.45 -1.19
C VAL A 65 19.80 10.58 0.07
N LYS A 66 19.87 9.25 -0.09
CA LYS A 66 19.83 8.25 1.00
C LYS A 66 18.64 8.45 1.95
N PRO A 67 17.39 8.46 1.45
CA PRO A 67 16.23 8.56 2.32
C PRO A 67 16.00 7.27 3.11
N ASP A 68 15.32 7.39 4.25
CA ASP A 68 14.87 6.25 5.05
C ASP A 68 13.69 5.53 4.37
N PHE A 69 12.92 6.24 3.54
CA PHE A 69 11.84 5.68 2.72
C PHE A 69 11.51 6.57 1.51
N VAL A 70 10.82 5.98 0.54
CA VAL A 70 10.18 6.71 -0.56
C VAL A 70 8.67 6.57 -0.42
N GLN A 71 7.93 7.66 -0.60
CA GLN A 71 6.49 7.65 -0.83
C GLN A 71 6.20 8.03 -2.28
N TYR A 72 5.33 7.27 -2.93
CA TYR A 72 4.98 7.46 -4.33
C TYR A 72 3.46 7.45 -4.50
N ASP A 73 2.93 8.46 -5.18
CA ASP A 73 1.51 8.55 -5.47
C ASP A 73 1.15 7.68 -6.67
N CYS A 74 0.29 6.68 -6.45
CA CYS A 74 -0.14 5.77 -7.51
C CYS A 74 -1.48 6.18 -8.13
N LYS A 75 -2.29 6.96 -7.41
CA LYS A 75 -3.61 7.46 -7.85
C LYS A 75 -4.00 8.70 -7.05
N GLY A 76 -4.20 9.83 -7.75
CA GLY A 76 -4.62 11.10 -7.14
C GLY A 76 -6.14 11.29 -7.07
N HIS A 77 -6.58 12.44 -6.54
CA HIS A 77 -7.99 12.83 -6.46
C HIS A 77 -8.80 12.74 -7.77
N PRO A 78 -8.22 13.02 -8.97
CA PRO A 78 -8.94 12.82 -10.22
C PRO A 78 -9.40 11.38 -10.46
N GLY A 79 -8.79 10.39 -9.77
CA GLY A 79 -9.19 8.99 -9.82
C GLY A 79 -8.48 8.15 -10.89
N TYR A 80 -7.55 8.75 -11.64
CA TYR A 80 -6.72 8.01 -12.60
C TYR A 80 -5.45 7.45 -11.93
N ALA A 81 -5.16 6.18 -12.21
CA ALA A 81 -3.98 5.48 -11.74
C ALA A 81 -2.77 5.76 -12.65
N GLY A 82 -1.59 5.92 -12.05
CA GLY A 82 -0.32 6.14 -12.74
C GLY A 82 0.41 4.85 -13.11
N TYR A 83 -0.28 3.72 -13.02
CA TYR A 83 0.22 2.37 -13.28
C TYR A 83 -0.86 1.54 -13.98
N PRO A 84 -0.48 0.49 -14.75
CA PRO A 84 -1.44 -0.41 -15.36
C PRO A 84 -2.27 -1.16 -14.29
N THR A 85 -3.60 -1.10 -14.39
CA THR A 85 -4.52 -1.79 -13.47
C THR A 85 -5.67 -2.45 -14.22
N LYS A 86 -6.26 -3.49 -13.61
CA LYS A 86 -7.45 -4.21 -14.12
C LYS A 86 -8.76 -3.78 -13.46
N VAL A 87 -8.69 -3.16 -12.28
CA VAL A 87 -9.85 -2.80 -11.47
C VAL A 87 -10.09 -1.28 -11.48
N GLY A 88 -9.03 -0.47 -11.51
CA GLY A 88 -9.12 0.99 -11.54
C GLY A 88 -9.17 1.60 -12.94
N SER A 89 -9.08 2.93 -13.01
CA SER A 89 -8.94 3.68 -14.25
C SER A 89 -7.47 4.03 -14.51
N PRO A 90 -6.70 3.27 -15.32
CA PRO A 90 -5.36 3.69 -15.68
C PRO A 90 -5.43 4.99 -16.48
N SER A 91 -4.50 5.92 -16.23
CA SER A 91 -4.35 7.09 -17.08
C SER A 91 -4.02 6.64 -18.52
N PRO A 92 -4.68 7.21 -19.55
CA PRO A 92 -4.45 6.82 -20.94
C PRO A 92 -3.02 7.15 -21.41
N GLY A 93 -2.32 8.05 -20.71
CA GLY A 93 -0.98 8.51 -21.07
C GLY A 93 0.18 7.67 -20.52
N ILE A 94 -0.07 6.47 -19.98
CA ILE A 94 1.00 5.60 -19.47
C ILE A 94 1.82 5.05 -20.64
N VAL A 95 3.08 5.47 -20.72
CA VAL A 95 4.06 4.95 -21.70
C VAL A 95 4.90 3.84 -21.06
N ASN A 96 5.22 3.99 -19.77
CA ASN A 96 5.98 3.02 -19.00
C ASN A 96 5.45 2.97 -17.56
N ASP A 97 5.48 1.78 -16.95
CA ASP A 97 5.09 1.58 -15.56
C ASP A 97 6.20 2.09 -14.63
N ALA A 98 6.18 3.41 -14.38
CA ALA A 98 7.13 4.07 -13.50
C ALA A 98 7.11 3.47 -12.08
N LEU A 99 5.94 3.13 -11.56
CA LEU A 99 5.78 2.57 -10.23
C LEU A 99 6.51 1.21 -10.10
N LYS A 100 6.44 0.36 -11.13
CA LYS A 100 7.22 -0.88 -11.18
C LYS A 100 8.72 -0.59 -11.12
N VAL A 101 9.23 0.37 -11.89
CA VAL A 101 10.66 0.73 -11.87
C VAL A 101 11.08 1.25 -10.49
N TRP A 102 10.28 2.11 -9.86
CA TRP A 102 10.48 2.57 -8.49
C TRP A 102 10.53 1.41 -7.49
N ARG A 103 9.62 0.44 -7.61
CA ARG A 103 9.59 -0.75 -6.76
C ARG A 103 10.82 -1.62 -6.95
N GLU A 104 11.31 -1.76 -8.17
CA GLU A 104 12.52 -2.51 -8.46
C GLU A 104 13.75 -1.87 -7.79
N VAL A 105 13.99 -0.57 -8.00
CA VAL A 105 15.14 0.13 -7.42
C VAL A 105 15.09 0.14 -5.89
N THR A 106 13.94 0.50 -5.31
CA THR A 106 13.79 0.58 -3.85
C THR A 106 13.97 -0.79 -3.19
N ARG A 107 13.45 -1.87 -3.79
CA ARG A 107 13.71 -3.24 -3.33
C ARG A 107 15.20 -3.58 -3.35
N ASP A 108 15.88 -3.30 -4.45
CA ASP A 108 17.30 -3.63 -4.62
C ASP A 108 18.20 -2.85 -3.65
N MET A 109 17.80 -1.64 -3.27
CA MET A 109 18.51 -0.79 -2.31
C MET A 109 18.09 -1.01 -0.85
N GLY A 110 17.10 -1.88 -0.59
CA GLY A 110 16.58 -2.08 0.76
C GLY A 110 15.81 -0.87 1.32
N ILE A 111 15.31 0.01 0.47
CA ILE A 111 14.56 1.21 0.85
C ILE A 111 13.05 0.87 0.86
N PRO A 112 12.31 1.14 1.96
CA PRO A 112 10.86 1.04 1.99
C PRO A 112 10.20 1.93 0.93
N LEU A 113 9.18 1.39 0.26
CA LEU A 113 8.31 2.15 -0.65
C LEU A 113 6.90 2.18 -0.07
N SER A 114 6.47 3.37 0.37
CA SER A 114 5.10 3.69 0.76
C SER A 114 4.32 4.15 -0.47
N ILE A 115 3.07 3.71 -0.60
CA ILE A 115 2.21 4.09 -1.72
C ILE A 115 1.11 5.01 -1.20
N HIS A 116 1.03 6.21 -1.74
CA HIS A 116 -0.12 7.08 -1.55
C HIS A 116 -1.20 6.75 -2.58
N TYR A 117 -2.42 6.61 -2.09
CA TYR A 117 -3.60 6.29 -2.88
C TYR A 117 -4.75 7.18 -2.41
N SER A 118 -5.34 7.94 -3.33
CA SER A 118 -6.54 8.73 -3.04
C SER A 118 -7.77 7.83 -2.88
N GLY A 119 -8.17 7.55 -1.64
CA GLY A 119 -9.26 6.63 -1.33
C GLY A 119 -10.65 7.25 -1.40
N VAL A 120 -10.96 8.25 -0.56
CA VAL A 120 -12.35 8.75 -0.42
C VAL A 120 -12.72 9.76 -1.50
N TRP A 121 -11.74 10.50 -1.99
CA TRP A 121 -11.95 11.41 -3.11
C TRP A 121 -11.50 10.71 -4.39
N ASP A 122 -12.48 10.40 -5.25
CA ASP A 122 -12.27 9.69 -6.50
C ASP A 122 -13.30 10.17 -7.53
N THR A 123 -12.98 11.25 -8.23
CA THR A 123 -13.88 11.86 -9.23
C THR A 123 -14.18 10.86 -10.36
N ARG A 124 -13.17 10.13 -10.84
CA ARG A 124 -13.36 9.16 -11.93
C ARG A 124 -14.25 7.99 -11.54
N ALA A 125 -14.15 7.48 -10.32
CA ALA A 125 -15.05 6.43 -9.85
C ALA A 125 -16.51 6.91 -9.85
N ILE A 126 -16.78 8.14 -9.43
CA ILE A 126 -18.14 8.71 -9.40
C ILE A 126 -18.69 8.96 -10.81
N GLU A 127 -17.84 9.38 -11.76
CA GLU A 127 -18.25 9.50 -13.17
C GLU A 127 -18.72 8.17 -13.76
N LEU A 128 -18.07 7.06 -13.39
CA LEU A 128 -18.37 5.72 -13.88
C LEU A 128 -19.50 5.05 -13.10
N HIS A 129 -19.59 5.35 -11.80
CA HIS A 129 -20.54 4.80 -10.84
C HIS A 129 -21.16 5.92 -9.99
N PRO A 130 -22.09 6.72 -10.54
CA PRO A 130 -22.71 7.82 -9.80
C PRO A 130 -23.40 7.39 -8.51
N GLU A 131 -23.84 6.13 -8.43
CA GLU A 131 -24.43 5.52 -7.22
C GLU A 131 -23.44 5.34 -6.07
N TRP A 132 -22.13 5.45 -6.32
CA TRP A 132 -21.10 5.41 -5.28
C TRP A 132 -20.87 6.76 -4.62
N ALA A 133 -21.44 7.84 -5.15
CA ALA A 133 -21.28 9.17 -4.59
C ALA A 133 -21.83 9.28 -3.15
N LYS A 134 -21.13 10.05 -2.32
CA LYS A 134 -21.68 10.54 -1.06
C LYS A 134 -22.90 11.40 -1.35
N ILE A 135 -24.00 11.18 -0.62
CA ILE A 135 -25.19 12.02 -0.71
C ILE A 135 -25.12 13.13 0.35
N GLY A 136 -25.22 14.38 -0.10
CA GLY A 136 -25.23 15.55 0.76
C GLY A 136 -26.58 15.76 1.48
N PRO A 137 -26.66 16.72 2.42
CA PRO A 137 -27.87 16.95 3.24
C PRO A 137 -29.10 17.39 2.43
N ARG A 138 -28.92 17.83 1.18
CA ARG A 138 -30.00 18.23 0.26
C ARG A 138 -30.40 17.11 -0.71
N GLY A 139 -29.87 15.90 -0.54
CA GLY A 139 -30.14 14.76 -1.43
C GLY A 139 -29.31 14.72 -2.72
N ASN A 140 -28.42 15.70 -2.95
CA ASN A 140 -27.57 15.73 -4.14
C ASN A 140 -26.34 14.84 -3.95
N ALA A 141 -25.96 14.12 -5.02
CA ALA A 141 -24.69 13.42 -5.10
C ALA A 141 -23.50 14.41 -5.11
N ASP A 142 -22.46 14.09 -4.35
CA ASP A 142 -21.19 14.79 -4.37
C ASP A 142 -20.39 14.35 -5.61
N PRO A 143 -19.82 15.27 -6.40
CA PRO A 143 -19.09 14.91 -7.63
C PRO A 143 -17.69 14.32 -7.36
N ASN A 144 -17.20 14.38 -6.12
CA ASN A 144 -15.81 14.10 -5.79
C ASN A 144 -15.65 13.03 -4.72
N TYR A 145 -16.53 13.02 -3.72
CA TYR A 145 -16.39 12.14 -2.56
C TYR A 145 -17.28 10.90 -2.67
N THR A 146 -16.66 9.73 -2.52
CA THR A 146 -17.36 8.44 -2.49
C THR A 146 -18.01 8.20 -1.13
N SER A 147 -19.08 7.41 -1.13
CA SER A 147 -19.70 6.89 0.07
C SER A 147 -19.02 5.60 0.49
N ARG A 148 -18.54 5.53 1.75
CA ARG A 148 -17.98 4.31 2.36
C ARG A 148 -19.00 3.21 2.61
N LEU A 149 -20.28 3.52 2.41
CA LEU A 149 -21.39 2.55 2.48
C LEU A 149 -21.80 2.06 1.09
N SER A 150 -21.17 2.56 0.03
CA SER A 150 -21.37 2.06 -1.33
C SER A 150 -20.43 0.88 -1.61
N LYS A 151 -20.56 0.30 -2.80
CA LYS A 151 -19.68 -0.77 -3.25
C LYS A 151 -18.27 -0.31 -3.63
N TYR A 152 -17.99 0.99 -3.60
CA TYR A 152 -16.67 1.55 -3.94
C TYR A 152 -15.52 0.83 -3.20
N ASP A 153 -15.72 0.54 -1.91
CA ASP A 153 -14.69 -0.10 -1.08
C ASP A 153 -14.39 -1.53 -1.56
N GLU A 154 -15.44 -2.29 -1.87
CA GLU A 154 -15.38 -3.71 -2.21
C GLU A 154 -15.02 -3.95 -3.68
N GLU A 155 -15.54 -3.13 -4.59
CA GLU A 155 -15.42 -3.31 -6.04
C GLU A 155 -14.26 -2.53 -6.66
N LEU A 156 -13.78 -1.44 -6.03
CA LEU A 156 -12.68 -0.61 -6.56
C LEU A 156 -11.50 -0.45 -5.61
N LEU A 157 -11.71 0.19 -4.44
CA LEU A 157 -10.61 0.62 -3.56
C LEU A 157 -9.78 -0.55 -3.05
N ILE A 158 -10.37 -1.47 -2.29
CA ILE A 158 -9.62 -2.57 -1.65
C ILE A 158 -8.96 -3.48 -2.69
N PRO A 159 -9.63 -3.86 -3.81
CA PRO A 159 -8.97 -4.69 -4.82
C PRO A 159 -7.89 -3.97 -5.64
N GLN A 160 -7.85 -2.64 -5.63
CA GLN A 160 -6.84 -1.86 -6.35
C GLN A 160 -5.58 -1.56 -5.50
N LEU A 161 -5.71 -1.55 -4.16
CA LEU A 161 -4.60 -1.46 -3.20
C LEU A 161 -3.73 -2.73 -3.23
#